data_AF-U1MY44-F1
#
_entry.id   AF-U1MY44-F1
#
_cell.length_a   1.000
_cell.length_b   1.000
_cell.length_c   1.000
_cell.angle_alpha   90.00
_cell.angle_beta   90.00
_cell.angle_gamma   90.00
#
_symmetry.space_group_name_H-M   'P 1'
#
loop_
_entity.id
_entity.type
_entity.pdbx_description
1 polymer ?
#
loop_
_entity_poly.entity_id
_entity_poly.type
_entity_poly.pdbx_seq_one_letter_code
_entity_poly.pdbx_strand_id
1 'polypeptide(L)'
;MINVSCRVQVSSVRHRLPTATGLTGRPLIAQRHVGAWLVLGFAIVMGLRSYYGLSGIGLTTWAIGDTSVANYMGVNYHVYQVAAEQAIAGESFYGVSPEPTTDAYVYLYPPITVAAFYPFTLFEWTTGYTVFIGLNVVIALVGTRLMLSYVESHGARLGWLDTALLAGLLLLSTHVVATVLYGNINILLGVVFAGGFWG
;
A
#
# COMPACT_ATOMS: atom_id res chain seq x y z
N MET A 1 -9.55 -62.36 -46.79
CA MET A 1 -9.16 -60.93 -46.70
C MET A 1 -9.75 -60.36 -45.43
N ILE A 2 -8.95 -60.18 -44.39
CA ILE A 2 -9.39 -59.67 -43.07
C ILE A 2 -8.94 -58.20 -43.00
N ASN A 3 -9.89 -57.28 -42.89
CA ASN A 3 -9.64 -55.85 -42.84
C ASN A 3 -9.73 -55.38 -41.38
N VAL A 4 -8.59 -55.23 -40.71
CA VAL A 4 -8.52 -54.71 -39.34
C VAL A 4 -8.37 -53.20 -39.42
N SER A 5 -9.47 -52.48 -39.25
CA SER A 5 -9.44 -51.02 -39.12
C SER A 5 -9.15 -50.65 -37.66
N CYS A 6 -7.87 -50.42 -37.36
CA CYS A 6 -7.42 -49.91 -36.07
C CYS A 6 -7.67 -48.40 -36.03
N ARG A 7 -8.75 -47.97 -35.37
CA ARG A 7 -9.08 -46.55 -35.19
C ARG A 7 -8.40 -46.07 -33.90
N VAL A 8 -7.25 -45.41 -34.04
CA VAL A 8 -6.55 -44.77 -32.92
C VAL A 8 -7.38 -43.60 -32.40
N GLN A 9 -7.93 -43.77 -31.20
CA GLN A 9 -8.68 -42.73 -30.50
C GLN A 9 -7.68 -41.82 -29.77
N VAL A 10 -7.34 -40.69 -30.40
CA VAL A 10 -6.51 -39.65 -29.77
C VAL A 10 -7.36 -38.95 -28.72
N SER A 11 -7.23 -39.36 -27.45
CA SER A 11 -7.80 -38.65 -26.32
C SER A 11 -7.04 -37.34 -26.14
N SER A 12 -7.70 -36.21 -26.41
CA SER A 12 -7.12 -34.90 -26.11
C SER A 12 -7.09 -34.72 -24.58
N VAL A 13 -5.94 -34.98 -23.96
CA VAL A 13 -5.67 -34.57 -22.58
C VAL A 13 -5.55 -33.05 -22.58
N ARG A 14 -6.68 -32.35 -22.42
CA ARG A 14 -6.66 -30.94 -22.04
C ARG A 14 -6.15 -30.88 -20.61
N HIS A 15 -4.86 -30.63 -20.43
CA HIS A 15 -4.34 -30.13 -19.16
C HIS A 15 -5.07 -28.82 -18.86
N ARG A 16 -6.16 -28.90 -18.09
CA ARG A 16 -6.76 -27.70 -17.51
C ARG A 16 -5.72 -27.18 -16.53
N LEU A 17 -5.19 -25.99 -16.81
CA LEU A 17 -4.40 -25.25 -15.84
C LEU A 17 -5.19 -25.23 -14.53
N PRO A 18 -4.55 -25.57 -13.38
CA PRO A 18 -5.23 -25.58 -12.11
C PRO A 18 -5.82 -24.18 -11.86
N THR A 19 -7.10 -24.13 -11.53
CA THR A 19 -7.77 -22.88 -11.18
C THR A 19 -7.12 -22.30 -9.91
N ALA A 20 -7.22 -20.98 -9.69
CA ALA A 20 -6.73 -20.36 -8.46
C ALA A 20 -7.27 -21.08 -7.19
N THR A 21 -8.53 -21.56 -7.25
CA THR A 21 -9.14 -22.41 -6.22
C THR A 21 -8.39 -23.71 -5.99
N GLY A 22 -7.94 -24.38 -7.07
CA GLY A 22 -7.18 -25.63 -6.99
C GLY A 22 -5.76 -25.46 -6.44
N LEU A 23 -5.16 -24.27 -6.57
CA LEU A 23 -3.84 -23.96 -6.03
C LEU A 23 -3.87 -23.44 -4.59
N THR A 24 -4.91 -22.71 -4.21
CA THR A 24 -4.93 -21.90 -2.98
C THR A 24 -5.99 -22.35 -1.97
N GLY A 25 -6.93 -23.21 -2.37
CA GLY A 25 -8.09 -23.60 -1.56
C GLY A 25 -9.12 -22.49 -1.35
N ARG A 26 -8.91 -21.29 -1.89
CA ARG A 26 -9.81 -20.13 -1.79
C ARG A 26 -10.55 -19.90 -3.11
N PRO A 27 -11.90 -19.78 -3.11
CA PRO A 27 -12.66 -19.52 -4.33
C PRO A 27 -12.40 -18.09 -4.84
N LEU A 28 -12.65 -17.84 -6.14
CA LEU A 28 -12.57 -16.49 -6.70
C LEU A 28 -13.57 -15.53 -6.01
N ILE A 29 -14.81 -15.99 -5.88
CA ILE A 29 -15.92 -15.32 -5.20
C ILE A 29 -16.48 -16.33 -4.20
N ALA A 30 -16.43 -16.01 -2.90
CA ALA A 30 -17.02 -16.86 -1.88
C ALA A 30 -18.51 -16.55 -1.67
N GLN A 31 -18.86 -15.26 -1.63
CA GLN A 31 -20.21 -14.74 -1.55
C GLN A 31 -20.32 -13.44 -2.35
N ARG A 32 -21.54 -13.03 -2.71
CA ARG A 32 -21.76 -11.80 -3.47
C ARG A 32 -21.98 -10.63 -2.52
N HIS A 33 -20.97 -9.77 -2.38
CA HIS A 33 -21.02 -8.56 -1.55
C HIS A 33 -21.03 -7.29 -2.43
N VAL A 34 -21.98 -7.20 -3.35
CA VAL A 34 -21.99 -6.17 -4.41
C VAL A 34 -21.87 -4.75 -3.86
N GLY A 35 -22.57 -4.43 -2.77
CA GLY A 35 -22.48 -3.12 -2.13
C GLY A 35 -21.06 -2.80 -1.65
N ALA A 36 -20.41 -3.72 -0.94
CA ALA A 36 -19.04 -3.55 -0.48
C ALA A 36 -18.06 -3.44 -1.66
N TRP A 37 -18.25 -4.25 -2.70
CA TRP A 37 -17.40 -4.19 -3.90
C TRP A 37 -17.50 -2.86 -4.64
N LEU A 38 -18.70 -2.28 -4.73
CA LEU A 38 -18.89 -0.97 -5.33
C LEU A 38 -18.20 0.12 -4.52
N VAL A 39 -18.28 0.08 -3.19
CA VAL A 39 -17.61 1.05 -2.32
C VAL A 39 -16.09 0.94 -2.43
N LEU A 40 -15.54 -0.28 -2.31
CA LEU A 40 -14.09 -0.51 -2.42
C LEU A 40 -13.59 -0.17 -3.83
N GLY A 41 -14.29 -0.63 -4.85
CA GLY A 41 -13.97 -0.37 -6.25
C GLY A 41 -14.00 1.13 -6.57
N PHE A 42 -14.99 1.87 -6.07
CA PHE A 42 -15.07 3.31 -6.25
C PHE A 42 -13.86 4.03 -5.64
N ALA A 43 -13.47 3.69 -4.41
CA ALA A 43 -12.31 4.27 -3.76
C ALA A 43 -11.00 4.03 -4.54
N ILE A 44 -10.84 2.82 -5.10
CA ILE A 44 -9.71 2.45 -5.96
C ILE A 44 -9.71 3.25 -7.26
N VAL A 45 -10.86 3.34 -7.95
CA VAL A 45 -10.99 4.09 -9.21
C VAL A 45 -10.68 5.57 -8.99
N MET A 46 -11.19 6.16 -7.91
CA MET A 46 -10.89 7.56 -7.56
C MET A 46 -9.42 7.79 -7.22
N GLY A 47 -8.77 6.83 -6.56
CA GLY A 47 -7.34 6.90 -6.28
C GLY A 47 -6.51 6.79 -7.56
N LEU A 48 -6.80 5.82 -8.43
CA LEU A 48 -6.16 5.70 -9.75
C LEU A 48 -6.35 6.96 -10.59
N ARG A 49 -7.56 7.54 -10.61
CA ARG A 49 -7.81 8.83 -11.28
C ARG A 49 -6.92 9.95 -10.72
N SER A 50 -6.70 9.97 -9.41
CA SER A 50 -5.82 10.96 -8.77
C SER A 50 -4.35 10.74 -9.17
N TYR A 51 -3.89 9.49 -9.26
CA TYR A 51 -2.56 9.16 -9.80
C TYR A 51 -2.35 9.67 -11.22
N TYR A 52 -3.37 9.64 -12.08
CA TYR A 52 -3.26 10.16 -13.45
C TYR A 52 -3.39 11.67 -13.55
N GLY A 53 -4.04 12.32 -12.57
CA GLY A 53 -4.34 13.75 -12.60
C GLY A 53 -3.27 14.64 -11.94
N LEU A 54 -2.35 14.07 -11.17
CA LEU A 54 -1.34 14.81 -10.42
C LEU A 54 0.00 14.80 -11.17
N SER A 55 0.56 15.98 -11.40
CA SER A 55 1.92 16.10 -11.93
C SER A 55 2.93 15.62 -10.90
N GLY A 56 3.87 14.76 -11.30
CA GLY A 56 4.97 14.27 -10.45
C GLY A 56 4.76 12.90 -9.81
N ILE A 57 3.58 12.30 -9.94
CA ILE A 57 3.30 10.93 -9.49
C ILE A 57 2.51 10.18 -10.55
N GLY A 58 2.80 8.89 -10.74
CA GLY A 58 2.16 8.03 -11.72
C GLY A 58 2.71 6.61 -11.64
N LEU A 59 2.19 5.71 -12.47
CA LEU A 59 2.66 4.31 -12.48
C LEU A 59 4.15 4.19 -12.85
N THR A 60 4.65 5.09 -13.69
CA THR A 60 6.04 5.10 -14.19
C THR A 60 6.76 6.42 -13.96
N THR A 61 6.14 7.36 -13.25
CA THR A 61 6.66 8.72 -13.06
C THR A 61 6.64 9.07 -11.59
N TRP A 62 7.82 9.36 -11.05
CA TRP A 62 8.02 9.67 -9.63
C TRP A 62 9.03 10.82 -9.56
N ALA A 63 8.56 12.03 -9.28
CA ALA A 63 9.37 13.24 -9.19
C ALA A 63 10.02 13.39 -7.80
N ILE A 64 10.56 12.29 -7.27
CA ILE A 64 11.29 12.31 -5.99
C ILE A 64 12.54 13.17 -6.18
N GLY A 65 12.79 14.08 -5.24
CA GLY A 65 13.96 14.97 -5.30
C GLY A 65 13.76 16.24 -6.12
N ASP A 66 12.65 16.39 -6.86
CA ASP A 66 12.32 17.66 -7.51
C ASP A 66 11.77 18.65 -6.48
N THR A 67 12.68 19.44 -5.90
CA THR A 67 12.38 20.45 -4.89
C THR A 67 12.25 21.86 -5.49
N SER A 68 12.00 21.97 -6.81
CA SER A 68 11.79 23.27 -7.47
C SER A 68 10.58 24.05 -6.95
N VAL A 69 9.68 23.37 -6.22
CA VAL A 69 8.54 23.95 -5.51
C VAL A 69 8.55 23.51 -4.04
N ALA A 70 8.01 24.34 -3.15
CA ALA A 70 8.00 24.05 -1.70
C ALA A 70 7.16 22.83 -1.28
N ASN A 71 6.22 22.37 -2.13
CA ASN A 71 5.35 21.22 -1.87
C ASN A 71 5.68 20.05 -2.81
N TYR A 72 6.88 19.49 -2.63
CA TYR A 72 7.40 18.42 -3.48
C TYR A 72 7.00 17.01 -3.00
N MET A 73 7.29 16.02 -3.84
CA MET A 73 7.02 14.62 -3.54
C MET A 73 7.89 14.12 -2.37
N GLY A 74 7.25 13.62 -1.31
CA GLY A 74 7.92 13.14 -0.10
C GLY A 74 8.15 14.22 0.96
N VAL A 75 7.58 15.41 0.82
CA VAL A 75 7.83 16.54 1.75
C VAL A 75 7.53 16.21 3.22
N ASN A 76 6.43 15.51 3.53
CA ASN A 76 6.11 15.18 4.93
C ASN A 76 7.07 14.11 5.47
N TYR A 77 7.52 13.18 4.63
CA TYR A 77 8.59 12.26 5.02
C TYR A 77 9.88 13.01 5.35
N HIS A 78 10.27 13.98 4.52
CA HIS A 78 11.49 14.78 4.75
C HIS A 78 11.39 15.57 6.06
N VAL A 79 10.21 16.11 6.40
CA VAL A 79 9.95 16.71 7.73
C VAL A 79 10.22 15.71 8.85
N TYR A 80 9.77 14.46 8.74
CA TYR A 80 10.01 13.44 9.76
C TYR A 80 11.48 13.07 9.89
N GLN A 81 12.20 13.01 8.77
CA GLN A 81 13.63 12.74 8.78
C GLN A 81 14.43 13.89 9.41
N VAL A 82 14.17 15.14 9.03
CA VAL A 82 14.84 16.30 9.64
C VAL A 82 14.54 16.35 11.14
N ALA A 83 13.31 16.06 11.55
CA ALA A 83 12.98 16.00 12.97
C ALA A 83 13.78 14.91 13.72
N ALA A 84 14.02 13.76 13.08
CA ALA A 84 14.85 12.70 13.62
C ALA A 84 16.33 13.10 13.72
N GLU A 85 16.88 13.74 12.69
CA GLU A 85 18.25 14.24 12.68
C GLU A 85 18.49 15.28 13.78
N GLN A 86 17.56 16.23 13.92
CA GLN A 86 17.55 17.25 14.98
C GLN A 86 17.48 16.61 16.38
N ALA A 87 16.58 15.66 16.58
CA ALA A 87 16.44 14.95 17.85
C ALA A 87 17.70 14.17 18.24
N ILE A 88 18.37 13.54 17.27
CA ILE A 88 19.66 12.84 17.49
C ILE A 88 20.77 13.82 17.85
N ALA A 89 20.78 15.01 17.25
CA ALA A 89 21.73 16.08 17.57
C ALA A 89 21.47 16.72 18.95
N GLY A 90 20.36 16.39 19.61
CA GLY A 90 19.94 17.03 20.86
C GLY A 90 19.36 18.43 20.66
N GLU A 91 18.94 18.75 19.43
CA GLU A 91 18.36 20.03 19.03
C GLU A 91 16.82 19.99 19.07
N SER A 92 16.19 21.17 18.97
CA SER A 92 14.73 21.26 18.87
C SER A 92 14.28 20.84 17.48
N PHE A 93 13.46 19.80 17.40
CA PHE A 93 12.89 19.34 16.13
C PHE A 93 11.49 19.90 15.83
N TYR A 94 10.86 20.58 16.78
CA TYR A 94 9.60 21.29 16.54
C TYR A 94 9.86 22.66 15.89
N GLY A 95 9.01 23.04 14.94
CA GLY A 95 9.14 24.32 14.23
C GLY A 95 10.28 24.37 13.21
N VAL A 96 10.92 23.24 12.93
CA VAL A 96 11.98 23.12 11.93
C VAL A 96 11.41 22.56 10.63
N SER A 97 11.71 23.24 9.53
CA SER A 97 11.29 22.84 8.17
C SER A 97 12.51 22.42 7.34
N PRO A 98 12.41 21.34 6.54
CA PRO A 98 13.47 20.97 5.62
C PRO A 98 13.61 22.02 4.51
N GLU A 99 14.82 22.41 4.13
CA GLU A 99 15.00 23.22 2.92
C GLU A 99 14.61 22.40 1.66
N PRO A 100 13.99 23.00 0.62
CA PRO A 100 13.59 24.40 0.46
C PRO A 100 12.11 24.66 0.82
N THR A 101 11.52 23.90 1.75
CA THR A 101 10.11 24.04 2.10
C THR A 101 9.82 25.35 2.84
N THR A 102 8.54 25.72 2.93
CA THR A 102 8.11 26.83 3.78
C THR A 102 8.00 26.40 5.24
N ASP A 103 8.01 27.37 6.16
CA ASP A 103 7.81 27.19 7.61
C ASP A 103 6.47 26.51 8.00
N ALA A 104 5.60 26.24 7.04
CA ALA A 104 4.37 25.47 7.26
C ALA A 104 4.61 23.96 7.36
N TYR A 105 5.73 23.45 6.84
CA TYR A 105 6.08 22.03 6.86
C TYR A 105 6.96 21.72 8.07
N VAL A 106 6.32 21.50 9.22
CA VAL A 106 7.00 21.24 10.50
C VAL A 106 6.47 19.96 11.14
N TYR A 107 7.28 19.38 12.04
CA TYR A 107 6.88 18.21 12.80
C TYR A 107 5.74 18.55 13.79
N LEU A 108 4.66 17.76 13.80
CA LEU A 108 3.45 18.03 14.61
C LEU A 108 3.02 16.87 15.51
N TYR A 109 3.72 15.74 15.46
CA TYR A 109 3.31 14.53 16.17
C TYR A 109 3.90 14.47 17.60
N PRO A 110 3.40 13.58 18.47
CA PRO A 110 3.99 13.36 19.79
C PRO A 110 5.50 13.05 19.72
N PRO A 111 6.34 13.51 20.67
CA PRO A 111 7.79 13.37 20.60
C PRO A 111 8.27 11.92 20.40
N ILE A 112 7.59 10.96 21.03
CA ILE A 112 7.95 9.54 20.97
C ILE A 112 7.91 8.98 19.54
N THR A 113 7.09 9.57 18.65
CA THR A 113 6.98 9.08 17.27
C THR A 113 8.16 9.48 16.39
N VAL A 114 9.01 10.42 16.82
CA VAL A 114 10.26 10.77 16.11
C VAL A 114 11.21 9.56 16.07
N ALA A 115 11.25 8.77 17.15
CA ALA A 115 12.16 7.63 17.26
C ALA A 115 11.93 6.57 16.16
N ALA A 116 10.72 6.47 15.60
CA ALA A 116 10.42 5.59 14.48
C ALA A 116 11.20 5.96 13.20
N PHE A 117 11.67 7.21 13.10
CA PHE A 117 12.40 7.74 11.96
C PHE A 117 13.93 7.73 12.15
N TYR A 118 14.44 7.35 13.34
CA TYR A 118 15.90 7.28 13.57
C TYR A 118 16.65 6.36 12.60
N PRO A 119 16.15 5.17 12.23
CA PRO A 119 16.84 4.33 11.24
C PRO A 119 16.98 5.00 9.87
N PHE A 120 16.13 5.99 9.56
CA PHE A 120 16.10 6.64 8.26
C PHE A 120 17.13 7.77 8.14
N THR A 121 17.69 8.27 9.24
CA THR A 121 18.77 9.28 9.22
C THR A 121 20.08 8.70 8.66
N LEU A 122 20.15 7.39 8.44
CA LEU A 122 21.26 6.70 7.78
C LEU A 122 21.24 6.85 6.25
N PHE A 123 20.16 7.38 5.68
CA PHE A 123 19.98 7.51 4.24
C PHE A 123 19.81 8.97 3.83
N GLU A 124 20.17 9.28 2.59
CA GLU A 124 19.67 10.51 1.94
C GLU A 124 18.14 10.46 1.88
N TRP A 125 17.46 11.59 2.05
CA TRP A 125 16.01 11.63 2.20
C TRP A 125 15.23 11.05 1.03
N THR A 126 15.74 11.16 -0.19
CA THR A 126 15.11 10.56 -1.39
C THR A 126 15.12 9.04 -1.34
N THR A 127 16.24 8.46 -0.90
CA THR A 127 16.42 7.02 -0.70
C THR A 127 15.60 6.54 0.49
N GLY A 128 15.68 7.26 1.61
CA GLY A 128 14.91 6.97 2.81
C GLY A 128 13.40 6.98 2.54
N TYR A 129 12.92 7.96 1.78
CA TYR A 129 11.53 8.06 1.33
C TYR A 129 11.12 6.84 0.49
N THR A 130 11.98 6.42 -0.44
CA THR A 130 11.73 5.24 -1.28
C THR A 130 11.59 3.98 -0.42
N VAL A 131 12.48 3.79 0.56
CA VAL A 131 12.39 2.69 1.54
C VAL A 131 11.11 2.80 2.35
N PHE A 132 10.75 4.00 2.80
CA PHE A 132 9.54 4.25 3.58
C PHE A 132 8.26 3.91 2.81
N ILE A 133 8.18 4.23 1.52
CA ILE A 133 7.07 3.82 0.66
C ILE A 133 7.03 2.29 0.49
N GLY A 134 8.19 1.65 0.29
CA GLY A 134 8.28 0.19 0.26
C GLY A 134 7.74 -0.46 1.54
N LEU A 135 8.07 0.11 2.71
CA LEU A 135 7.52 -0.32 4.00
C LEU A 135 6.01 -0.11 4.09
N ASN A 136 5.48 1.02 3.59
CA ASN A 136 4.04 1.25 3.55
C ASN A 136 3.31 0.20 2.71
N VAL A 137 3.89 -0.25 1.58
CA VAL A 137 3.33 -1.35 0.79
C VAL A 137 3.29 -2.64 1.60
N VAL A 138 4.39 -3.00 2.28
CA VAL A 138 4.45 -4.18 3.15
C VAL A 138 3.40 -4.08 4.27
N ILE A 139 3.30 -2.94 4.93
CA ILE A 139 2.33 -2.68 5.99
C ILE A 139 0.90 -2.79 5.47
N ALA A 140 0.60 -2.26 4.27
CA ALA A 140 -0.72 -2.39 3.64
C ALA A 140 -1.08 -3.86 3.38
N LEU A 141 -0.12 -4.69 2.95
CA LEU A 141 -0.33 -6.13 2.76
C LEU A 141 -0.54 -6.86 4.09
N VAL A 142 0.22 -6.51 5.12
CA VAL A 142 0.02 -7.02 6.50
C VAL A 142 -1.36 -6.62 7.01
N GLY A 143 -1.75 -5.36 6.85
CA GLY A 143 -3.07 -4.84 7.21
C GLY A 143 -4.19 -5.57 6.48
N THR A 144 -4.02 -5.83 5.18
CA THR A 144 -4.95 -6.66 4.39
C THR A 144 -5.11 -8.03 5.02
N ARG A 145 -3.99 -8.70 5.34
CA ARG A 145 -4.01 -10.03 5.97
C ARG A 145 -4.70 -10.01 7.33
N LEU A 146 -4.43 -9.01 8.16
CA LEU A 146 -5.06 -8.83 9.47
C LEU A 146 -6.57 -8.63 9.34
N MET A 147 -7.02 -7.77 8.42
CA MET A 147 -8.45 -7.56 8.18
C MET A 147 -9.13 -8.83 7.67
N LEU A 148 -8.50 -9.55 6.75
CA LEU A 148 -9.01 -10.83 6.25
C LEU A 148 -9.15 -11.86 7.36
N SER A 149 -8.10 -12.05 8.18
CA SER A 149 -8.17 -12.99 9.28
C SER A 149 -9.28 -12.62 10.27
N TYR A 150 -9.60 -11.35 10.41
CA TYR A 150 -10.56 -10.84 11.42
C TYR A 150 -11.96 -11.21 11.01
N VAL A 151 -12.26 -10.92 9.75
CA VAL A 151 -13.55 -11.28 9.18
C VAL A 151 -13.71 -12.80 9.15
N GLU A 152 -12.64 -13.54 8.84
CA GLU A 152 -12.68 -15.00 8.80
C GLU A 152 -12.78 -15.67 10.18
N SER A 153 -12.22 -15.08 11.23
CA SER A 153 -12.40 -15.58 12.60
C SER A 153 -13.84 -15.49 13.10
N HIS A 154 -14.66 -14.65 12.47
CA HIS A 154 -16.10 -14.51 12.75
C HIS A 154 -17.00 -15.36 11.83
N GLY A 155 -16.43 -16.34 11.11
CA GLY A 155 -17.18 -17.35 10.36
C GLY A 155 -17.53 -16.95 8.92
N ALA A 156 -17.15 -15.76 8.46
CA ALA A 156 -17.20 -15.43 7.04
C ALA A 156 -16.04 -16.11 6.29
N ARG A 157 -16.23 -16.45 5.02
CA ARG A 157 -15.14 -16.92 4.15
C ARG A 157 -15.04 -15.97 2.98
N LEU A 158 -13.88 -15.35 2.80
CA LEU A 158 -13.67 -14.33 1.75
C LEU A 158 -13.04 -14.95 0.50
N GLY A 159 -13.45 -14.47 -0.67
CA GLY A 159 -12.88 -14.88 -1.96
C GLY A 159 -11.59 -14.14 -2.28
N TRP A 160 -10.97 -14.48 -3.42
CA TRP A 160 -9.85 -13.72 -3.97
C TRP A 160 -10.25 -12.31 -4.41
N LEU A 161 -11.48 -12.11 -4.87
CA LEU A 161 -11.98 -10.78 -5.23
C LEU A 161 -12.03 -9.86 -4.01
N ASP A 162 -12.53 -10.34 -2.88
CA ASP A 162 -12.58 -9.56 -1.64
C ASP A 162 -11.17 -9.18 -1.16
N THR A 163 -10.23 -10.14 -1.19
CA THR A 163 -8.82 -9.90 -0.90
C THR A 163 -8.22 -8.84 -1.81
N ALA A 164 -8.45 -8.94 -3.11
CA ALA A 164 -7.89 -8.02 -4.09
C ALA A 164 -8.46 -6.60 -3.92
N LEU A 165 -9.75 -6.47 -3.60
CA LEU A 165 -10.38 -5.18 -3.35
C LEU A 165 -9.90 -4.55 -2.04
N LEU A 166 -9.69 -5.34 -0.97
CA LEU A 166 -9.12 -4.83 0.28
C LEU A 166 -7.65 -4.41 0.10
N ALA A 167 -6.84 -5.24 -0.56
CA ALA A 167 -5.47 -4.87 -0.90
C ALA A 167 -5.44 -3.61 -1.78
N GLY A 168 -6.30 -3.55 -2.80
CA GLY A 168 -6.45 -2.40 -3.68
C GLY A 168 -6.85 -1.14 -2.93
N LEU A 169 -7.76 -1.23 -1.95
CA LEU A 169 -8.12 -0.09 -1.09
C LEU A 169 -6.89 0.45 -0.35
N LEU A 170 -6.09 -0.42 0.25
CA LEU A 170 -4.92 -0.04 1.04
C LEU A 170 -3.69 0.34 0.21
N LEU A 171 -3.70 0.07 -1.10
CA LEU A 171 -2.58 0.37 -2.01
C LEU A 171 -2.87 1.44 -3.06
N LEU A 172 -4.13 1.62 -3.46
CA LEU A 172 -4.50 2.39 -4.64
C LEU A 172 -5.63 3.40 -4.40
N SER A 173 -6.17 3.50 -3.18
CA SER A 173 -7.24 4.46 -2.90
C SER A 173 -6.75 5.91 -2.86
N THR A 174 -7.67 6.86 -2.93
CA THR A 174 -7.37 8.29 -2.84
C THR A 174 -6.59 8.67 -1.57
N HIS A 175 -6.79 7.97 -0.46
CA HIS A 175 -6.02 8.21 0.78
C HIS A 175 -4.58 7.72 0.69
N VAL A 176 -4.33 6.68 -0.11
CA VAL A 176 -2.99 6.16 -0.38
C VAL A 176 -2.24 7.09 -1.31
N VAL A 177 -2.90 7.72 -2.28
CA VAL A 177 -2.28 8.72 -3.17
C VAL A 177 -1.60 9.82 -2.37
N ALA A 178 -2.29 10.40 -1.37
CA ALA A 178 -1.71 11.42 -0.50
C ALA A 178 -0.57 10.86 0.38
N THR A 179 -0.68 9.59 0.78
CA THR A 179 0.36 8.89 1.55
C THR A 179 1.62 8.72 0.74
N VAL A 180 1.49 8.28 -0.52
CA VAL A 180 2.62 8.17 -1.42
C VAL A 180 3.13 9.56 -1.74
N LEU A 181 2.32 10.45 -2.31
CA LEU A 181 2.79 11.76 -2.77
C LEU A 181 3.54 12.55 -1.69
N TYR A 182 3.06 12.58 -0.45
CA TYR A 182 3.69 13.38 0.61
C TYR A 182 4.58 12.56 1.55
N GLY A 183 4.49 11.23 1.56
CA GLY A 183 5.17 10.39 2.55
C GLY A 183 4.49 10.39 3.91
N ASN A 184 3.14 10.38 3.95
CA ASN A 184 2.39 10.34 5.22
C ASN A 184 2.48 8.98 5.92
N ILE A 185 2.18 8.97 7.22
CA ILE A 185 2.12 7.75 8.06
C ILE A 185 0.72 7.14 8.15
N ASN A 186 -0.24 7.60 7.34
CA ASN A 186 -1.66 7.27 7.50
C ASN A 186 -1.95 5.75 7.44
N ILE A 187 -1.30 5.03 6.53
CA ILE A 187 -1.47 3.57 6.40
C ILE A 187 -0.90 2.86 7.64
N LEU A 188 0.28 3.26 8.10
CA LEU A 188 0.89 2.73 9.33
C LEU A 188 -0.05 2.91 10.52
N LEU A 189 -0.57 4.13 10.73
CA LEU A 189 -1.54 4.40 11.80
C LEU A 189 -2.79 3.54 11.65
N GLY A 190 -3.36 3.46 10.45
CA GLY A 190 -4.55 2.66 10.18
C GLY A 190 -4.36 1.17 10.52
N VAL A 191 -3.20 0.59 10.18
CA VAL A 191 -2.89 -0.81 10.48
C VAL A 191 -2.62 -1.02 11.97
N VAL A 192 -1.92 -0.10 12.64
CA VAL A 192 -1.72 -0.15 14.10
C VAL A 192 -3.05 -0.11 14.83
N PHE A 193 -3.96 0.79 14.44
CA PHE A 193 -5.31 0.84 15.01
C PHE A 193 -6.08 -0.46 14.74
N ALA A 194 -6.05 -0.97 13.51
CA ALA A 194 -6.70 -2.24 13.17
C ALA A 194 -6.14 -3.42 13.99
N GLY A 195 -4.83 -3.45 14.23
CA GLY A 195 -4.19 -4.43 15.11
C GLY A 195 -4.59 -4.27 16.58
N GLY A 196 -4.81 -3.05 17.06
CA GLY A 196 -5.30 -2.78 18.41
C GLY A 196 -6.69 -3.36 18.70
N PHE A 197 -7.56 -3.48 17.68
CA PHE A 197 -8.87 -4.14 17.80
C PHE A 197 -8.80 -5.67 17.69
N TRP A 198 -7.63 -6.22 17.35
CA TRP A 198 -7.42 -7.66 17.26
C TRP A 198 -7.07 -8.30 18.62
N GLY A 199 -6.47 -7.52 19.53
CA GLY A 199 -6.13 -7.94 20.89
C GLY A 199 -7.28 -7.72 21.87
#